data_AF-A0A9P0GBW2-F1
#
_entry.id   AF-A0A9P0GBW2-F1
#
_cell.length_a   1.000
_cell.length_b   1.000
_cell.length_c   1.000
_cell.angle_alpha   90.00
_cell.angle_beta   90.00
_cell.angle_gamma   90.00
#
_symmetry.space_group_name_H-M   'P 1'
#
loop_
_entity.id
_entity.type
_entity.pdbx_description
1 polymer ?
#
loop_
_entity_poly.entity_id
_entity_poly.type
_entity_poly.pdbx_seq_one_letter_code
_entity_poly.pdbx_strand_id
1 'polypeptide(L)'
;MKHKERNMYQIGQKTTNINKAFIAEHNLLYRVAEHLPSLISKICTDSEIAKNIQCGRTKTTAIVKNVIGQSGSNTIYAILRSSKFSVIIDESTDISTKKHLVIVARYFYENKIHDTFLTLIEMKSSRTADIYKEIVNFNGFRFYKTLLPLFNNLNKEMQSSEPKLYILHSRLCNLYKTILDYFVKKIF
;
A
#
# COMPACT_ATOMS: atom_id res chain seq x y z
N MET A 1 -5.70 -6.23 -41.25
CA MET A 1 -5.87 -4.88 -40.67
C MET A 1 -6.18 -4.88 -39.17
N LYS A 2 -7.27 -5.51 -38.70
CA LYS A 2 -7.70 -5.53 -37.27
C LYS A 2 -6.70 -6.05 -36.20
N HIS A 3 -5.62 -6.73 -36.59
CA HIS A 3 -4.60 -7.26 -35.65
C HIS A 3 -3.42 -6.28 -35.46
N LYS A 4 -3.05 -5.52 -36.50
CA LYS A 4 -2.04 -4.45 -36.43
C LYS A 4 -2.53 -3.26 -35.60
N GLU A 5 -3.79 -2.86 -35.77
CA GLU A 5 -4.41 -1.77 -35.00
C GLU A 5 -4.51 -2.09 -33.50
N ARG A 6 -4.81 -3.34 -33.14
CA ARG A 6 -4.84 -3.79 -31.74
C ARG A 6 -3.46 -3.74 -31.07
N ASN A 7 -2.40 -4.11 -31.79
CA ASN A 7 -1.02 -3.99 -31.28
C ASN A 7 -0.60 -2.52 -31.13
N MET A 8 -0.92 -1.65 -32.09
CA MET A 8 -0.63 -0.21 -31.98
C MET A 8 -1.39 0.45 -30.81
N TYR A 9 -2.65 0.07 -30.57
CA TYR A 9 -3.41 0.53 -29.41
C TYR A 9 -2.80 0.10 -28.07
N GLN A 10 -2.35 -1.15 -27.96
CA GLN A 10 -1.68 -1.63 -26.75
C GLN A 10 -0.33 -0.94 -26.50
N ILE A 11 0.43 -0.67 -27.57
CA ILE A 11 1.69 0.07 -27.49
C ILE A 11 1.43 1.52 -27.05
N GLY A 12 0.42 2.20 -27.61
CA GLY A 12 0.04 3.56 -27.22
C GLY A 12 -0.43 3.68 -25.77
N GLN A 13 -1.16 2.68 -25.25
CA GLN A 13 -1.53 2.61 -23.83
C GLN A 13 -0.31 2.37 -22.93
N LYS A 14 0.62 1.48 -23.33
CA LYS A 14 1.88 1.26 -22.61
C LYS A 14 2.73 2.53 -22.52
N THR A 15 2.92 3.26 -23.62
CA THR A 15 3.70 4.52 -23.65
C THR A 15 3.05 5.63 -22.80
N THR A 16 1.72 5.73 -22.83
CA THR A 16 0.99 6.71 -22.00
C THR A 16 1.12 6.41 -20.50
N ASN A 17 1.21 5.14 -20.12
CA ASN A 17 1.45 4.73 -18.74
C ASN A 17 2.89 5.00 -18.30
N ILE A 18 3.88 4.85 -19.21
CA ILE A 18 5.29 5.15 -18.93
C ILE A 18 5.50 6.63 -18.59
N ASN A 19 4.90 7.56 -19.32
CA ASN A 19 5.04 9.01 -19.01
C ASN A 19 4.44 9.37 -17.64
N LYS A 20 3.38 8.68 -17.23
CA LYS A 20 2.71 8.92 -15.93
C LYS A 20 3.51 8.29 -14.79
N ALA A 21 4.08 7.11 -15.05
CA ALA A 21 5.03 6.47 -14.15
C ALA A 21 6.27 7.36 -13.95
N PHE A 22 6.82 7.94 -15.02
CA PHE A 22 7.95 8.88 -14.95
C PHE A 22 7.65 10.10 -14.04
N ILE A 23 6.47 10.71 -14.19
CA ILE A 23 6.04 11.82 -13.33
C ILE A 23 6.00 11.38 -11.86
N ALA A 24 5.49 10.19 -11.57
CA ALA A 24 5.40 9.66 -10.21
C ALA A 24 6.78 9.27 -9.65
N GLU A 25 7.61 8.61 -10.44
CA GLU A 25 8.94 8.11 -10.09
C GLU A 25 9.89 9.25 -9.72
N HIS A 26 9.83 10.36 -10.46
CA HIS A 26 10.66 11.54 -10.21
C HIS A 26 10.01 12.58 -9.29
N ASN A 27 8.91 12.23 -8.62
CA ASN A 27 8.18 13.13 -7.72
C ASN A 27 7.86 14.50 -8.34
N LEU A 28 7.47 14.51 -9.62
CA LEU A 28 7.18 15.72 -10.37
C LEU A 28 5.76 16.22 -10.10
N LEU A 29 5.59 17.54 -10.08
CA LEU A 29 4.28 18.18 -10.00
C LEU A 29 3.41 17.69 -11.16
N TYR A 30 2.19 17.23 -10.87
CA TYR A 30 1.28 16.75 -11.90
C TYR A 30 0.84 17.83 -12.91
N ARG A 31 1.12 19.11 -12.61
CA ARG A 31 0.97 20.20 -13.58
C ARG A 31 1.89 20.03 -14.79
N VAL A 32 3.04 19.37 -14.64
CA VAL A 32 3.94 19.03 -15.76
C VAL A 32 3.22 18.19 -16.80
N ALA A 33 2.26 17.34 -16.39
CA ALA A 33 1.49 16.52 -17.30
C ALA A 33 0.70 17.34 -18.35
N GLU A 34 0.24 18.55 -18.01
CA GLU A 34 -0.47 19.43 -18.94
C GLU A 34 0.41 19.88 -20.14
N HIS A 35 1.72 20.01 -19.92
CA HIS A 35 2.64 20.57 -20.91
C HIS A 35 3.51 19.51 -21.59
N LEU A 36 3.76 18.40 -20.89
CA LEU A 36 4.65 17.34 -21.35
C LEU A 36 4.26 16.75 -22.73
N PRO A 37 2.97 16.49 -23.04
CA PRO A 37 2.58 16.02 -24.37
C PRO A 37 2.92 16.99 -25.50
N SER A 38 2.70 18.30 -25.27
CA SER A 38 3.01 19.33 -26.27
C SER A 38 4.50 19.47 -26.51
N LEU A 39 5.31 19.28 -25.46
CA LEU A 39 6.76 19.29 -25.59
C LEU A 39 7.24 18.04 -26.37
N ILE A 40 6.76 16.85 -25.99
CA ILE A 40 7.16 15.59 -26.63
C ILE A 40 6.77 15.57 -28.10
N SER A 41 5.59 16.07 -28.48
CA SER A 41 5.16 16.11 -29.88
C SER A 41 5.98 17.10 -30.73
N LYS A 42 6.56 18.14 -30.12
CA LYS A 42 7.44 19.09 -30.79
C LYS A 42 8.88 18.60 -30.91
N ILE A 43 9.37 17.82 -29.94
CA ILE A 43 10.72 17.24 -29.98
C ILE A 43 10.77 16.05 -30.93
N CYS A 44 9.75 15.17 -30.88
CA CYS A 44 9.68 13.94 -31.65
C CYS A 44 8.71 14.09 -32.84
N THR A 45 9.06 14.92 -33.81
CA THR A 45 8.20 15.27 -34.95
C THR A 45 8.01 14.13 -35.96
N ASP A 46 8.90 13.16 -35.95
CA ASP A 46 8.89 11.95 -36.79
C ASP A 46 7.96 10.85 -36.24
N SER A 47 7.61 10.91 -34.95
CA SER A 47 6.83 9.86 -34.28
C SER A 47 5.34 10.17 -34.24
N GLU A 48 4.56 9.44 -35.06
CA GLU A 48 3.10 9.46 -34.99
C GLU A 48 2.56 9.03 -33.61
N ILE A 49 3.33 8.22 -32.87
CA ILE A 49 2.97 7.82 -31.51
C ILE A 49 3.14 9.02 -30.57
N ALA A 50 4.27 9.73 -30.65
CA ALA A 50 4.56 10.89 -29.81
C ALA A 50 3.55 12.03 -29.99
N LYS A 51 3.13 12.28 -31.24
CA LYS A 51 2.10 13.28 -31.58
C LYS A 51 0.75 12.99 -30.93
N ASN A 52 0.42 11.71 -30.73
CA ASN A 52 -0.86 11.27 -30.19
C ASN A 52 -0.85 11.04 -28.67
N ILE A 53 0.27 11.32 -27.97
CA ILE A 53 0.33 11.21 -26.51
C ILE A 53 -0.63 12.23 -25.89
N GLN A 54 -1.47 11.76 -24.97
CA GLN A 54 -2.35 12.61 -24.17
C GLN A 54 -2.13 12.34 -22.69
N CYS A 55 -1.78 13.38 -21.94
CA CYS A 55 -1.41 13.24 -20.53
C CYS A 55 -1.98 14.38 -19.66
N GLY A 56 -3.28 14.63 -19.67
CA GLY A 56 -3.86 15.67 -18.80
C GLY A 56 -3.74 15.33 -17.30
N ARG A 57 -3.68 16.35 -16.43
CA ARG A 57 -3.48 16.22 -14.97
C ARG A 57 -4.46 15.22 -14.34
N THR A 58 -5.74 15.30 -14.69
CA THR A 58 -6.79 14.43 -14.13
C THR A 58 -6.59 12.97 -14.54
N LYS A 59 -6.24 12.73 -15.81
CA LYS A 59 -5.94 11.38 -16.32
C LYS A 59 -4.68 10.82 -15.68
N THR A 60 -3.64 11.64 -15.50
CA THR A 60 -2.40 11.26 -14.81
C THR A 60 -2.67 10.90 -13.36
N THR A 61 -3.42 11.73 -12.65
CA THR A 61 -3.83 11.48 -11.26
C THR A 61 -4.60 10.17 -11.13
N ALA A 62 -5.58 9.93 -12.01
CA ALA A 62 -6.39 8.73 -11.97
C ALA A 62 -5.55 7.46 -12.22
N ILE A 63 -4.62 7.48 -13.17
CA ILE A 63 -3.77 6.32 -13.44
C ILE A 63 -2.77 6.09 -12.32
N VAL A 64 -2.10 7.14 -11.84
CA VAL A 64 -1.13 6.98 -10.73
C VAL A 64 -1.82 6.45 -9.48
N LYS A 65 -3.00 6.98 -9.12
CA LYS A 65 -3.75 6.52 -7.94
C LYS A 65 -4.35 5.12 -8.12
N ASN A 66 -5.16 4.93 -9.17
CA ASN A 66 -6.04 3.77 -9.27
C ASN A 66 -5.41 2.57 -9.99
N VAL A 67 -4.31 2.78 -10.73
CA VAL A 67 -3.64 1.71 -11.48
C VAL A 67 -2.27 1.43 -10.87
N ILE A 68 -1.36 2.41 -10.91
CA ILE A 68 0.03 2.21 -10.45
C ILE A 68 0.06 2.01 -8.93
N GLY A 69 -0.57 2.91 -8.18
CA GLY A 69 -0.64 2.85 -6.72
C GLY A 69 -1.35 1.58 -6.22
N GLN A 70 -2.47 1.21 -6.85
CA GLN A 70 -3.18 -0.02 -6.50
C GLN A 70 -2.37 -1.29 -6.80
N SER A 71 -1.73 -1.34 -7.97
CA SER A 71 -0.87 -2.46 -8.37
C SER A 71 0.32 -2.61 -7.41
N GLY A 72 1.02 -1.51 -7.12
CA GLY A 72 2.13 -1.49 -6.16
C GLY A 72 1.70 -1.90 -4.75
N SER A 73 0.57 -1.38 -4.27
CA SER A 73 0.00 -1.75 -2.96
C SER A 73 -0.31 -3.25 -2.89
N ASN A 74 -0.90 -3.83 -3.94
CA ASN A 74 -1.21 -5.26 -3.98
C ASN A 74 0.06 -6.12 -3.91
N THR A 75 1.13 -5.73 -4.62
CA THR A 75 2.44 -6.40 -4.56
C THR A 75 3.01 -6.34 -3.15
N ILE A 76 3.03 -5.16 -2.53
CA ILE A 76 3.51 -5.00 -1.14
C ILE A 76 2.68 -5.87 -0.20
N TYR A 77 1.35 -5.84 -0.29
CA TYR A 77 0.49 -6.68 0.55
C TYR A 77 0.69 -8.19 0.31
N ALA A 78 1.07 -8.61 -0.89
CA ALA A 78 1.42 -10.02 -1.15
C ALA A 78 2.73 -10.41 -0.44
N ILE A 79 3.74 -9.52 -0.44
CA ILE A 79 5.00 -9.72 0.28
C ILE A 79 4.76 -9.75 1.79
N LEU A 80 4.02 -8.78 2.33
CA LEU A 80 3.73 -8.70 3.78
C LEU A 80 2.89 -9.89 4.28
N ARG A 81 2.10 -10.54 3.42
CA ARG A 81 1.38 -11.77 3.79
C ARG A 81 2.27 -13.02 3.83
N SER A 82 3.40 -13.00 3.12
CA SER A 82 4.28 -14.16 2.95
C SER A 82 5.60 -14.05 3.72
N SER A 83 5.89 -12.88 4.30
CA SER A 83 7.12 -12.61 5.03
C SER A 83 6.82 -12.02 6.40
N LYS A 84 7.75 -12.20 7.34
CA LYS A 84 7.71 -11.47 8.62
C LYS A 84 8.02 -10.01 8.35
N PHE A 85 7.28 -9.13 9.01
CA PHE A 85 7.46 -7.68 8.93
C PHE A 85 7.20 -7.02 10.28
N SER A 86 7.77 -5.83 10.46
CA SER A 86 7.41 -4.92 11.54
C SER A 86 6.67 -3.71 10.97
N VAL A 87 5.76 -3.15 11.76
CA VAL A 87 5.09 -1.90 11.41
C VAL A 87 5.69 -0.77 12.25
N ILE A 88 6.06 0.30 11.59
CA ILE A 88 6.51 1.55 12.21
C ILE A 88 5.36 2.54 12.04
N ILE A 89 4.92 3.12 13.14
CA ILE A 89 3.79 4.05 13.19
C ILE A 89 4.27 5.30 13.90
N ASP A 90 4.06 6.45 13.26
CA ASP A 90 4.47 7.73 13.81
C ASP A 90 3.37 8.78 13.62
N GLU A 91 3.26 9.70 14.57
CA GLU A 91 2.32 10.82 14.52
C GLU A 91 3.06 12.07 14.02
N SER A 92 2.64 12.59 12.86
CA SER A 92 3.16 13.85 12.31
C SER A 92 2.08 14.92 12.35
N THR A 93 2.45 16.14 12.73
CA THR A 93 1.60 17.33 12.58
C THR A 93 1.95 18.07 11.30
N ASP A 94 0.96 18.29 10.44
CA ASP A 94 1.08 19.19 9.30
C ASP A 94 1.00 20.66 9.75
N ILE A 95 1.51 21.58 8.92
CA ILE A 95 1.47 23.05 9.14
C ILE A 95 0.03 23.52 9.36
N SER A 96 -0.96 22.82 8.78
CA SER A 96 -2.39 23.10 8.96
C SER A 96 -2.99 22.64 10.30
N THR A 97 -2.17 22.29 11.31
CA THR A 97 -2.57 21.71 12.62
C THR A 97 -3.29 20.36 12.55
N LYS A 98 -3.39 19.79 11.34
CA LYS A 98 -3.93 18.45 11.13
C LYS A 98 -2.91 17.41 11.54
N LYS A 99 -3.35 16.47 12.35
CA LYS A 99 -2.54 15.32 12.77
C LYS A 99 -2.68 14.23 11.72
N HIS A 100 -1.57 13.62 11.36
CA HIS A 100 -1.51 12.52 10.43
C HIS A 100 -0.78 11.34 11.06
N LEU A 101 -1.32 10.15 10.85
CA LEU A 101 -0.67 8.90 11.20
C LEU A 101 0.09 8.38 9.98
N VAL A 102 1.40 8.30 10.07
CA VAL A 102 2.26 7.69 9.06
C VAL A 102 2.41 6.22 9.40
N ILE A 103 2.17 5.34 8.42
CA ILE A 103 2.37 3.89 8.58
C ILE A 103 3.41 3.42 7.56
N VAL A 104 4.48 2.82 8.07
CA VAL A 104 5.57 2.22 7.29
C VAL A 104 5.68 0.75 7.66
N ALA A 105 5.86 -0.12 6.67
CA ALA A 105 6.22 -1.51 6.89
C ALA A 105 7.70 -1.73 6.62
N ARG A 106 8.37 -2.41 7.55
CA ARG A 106 9.74 -2.90 7.41
C ARG A 106 9.71 -4.42 7.25
N TYR A 107 10.23 -4.94 6.15
CA TYR A 107 10.21 -6.37 5.84
C TYR A 107 11.49 -6.82 5.15
N PHE A 108 11.75 -8.12 5.17
CA PHE A 108 12.89 -8.72 4.47
C PHE A 108 12.43 -9.37 3.16
N TYR A 109 12.99 -8.92 2.05
CA TYR A 109 12.68 -9.41 0.71
C TYR A 109 13.94 -9.34 -0.16
N GLU A 110 14.14 -10.30 -1.06
CA GLU A 110 15.31 -10.35 -1.96
C GLU A 110 16.67 -10.12 -1.25
N ASN A 111 16.84 -10.74 -0.09
CA ASN A 111 18.03 -10.65 0.74
C ASN A 111 18.36 -9.22 1.24
N LYS A 112 17.37 -8.33 1.31
CA LYS A 112 17.50 -6.95 1.78
C LYS A 112 16.35 -6.58 2.71
N ILE A 113 16.60 -5.61 3.59
CA ILE A 113 15.57 -4.98 4.41
C ILE A 113 14.97 -3.83 3.61
N HIS A 114 13.65 -3.81 3.51
CA HIS A 114 12.88 -2.78 2.83
C HIS A 114 12.01 -2.02 3.83
N ASP A 115 12.09 -0.69 3.79
CA ASP A 115 11.14 0.20 4.45
C ASP A 115 10.21 0.76 3.38
N THR A 116 8.92 0.50 3.52
CA THR A 116 7.92 0.91 2.53
C THR A 116 6.80 1.67 3.20
N PHE A 117 6.57 2.89 2.73
CA PHE A 117 5.41 3.69 3.08
C PHE A 117 4.13 2.97 2.65
N LEU A 118 3.23 2.72 3.60
CA LEU A 118 1.94 2.07 3.33
C LEU A 118 0.82 3.09 3.15
N THR A 119 0.73 4.06 4.06
CA THR A 119 -0.33 5.07 4.03
C THR A 119 -0.04 6.24 4.96
N LEU A 120 -0.73 7.34 4.69
CA LEU A 120 -0.88 8.48 5.58
C LEU A 120 -2.37 8.64 5.89
N ILE A 121 -2.75 8.58 7.16
CA ILE A 121 -4.15 8.71 7.60
C ILE A 121 -4.32 10.07 8.27
N GLU A 122 -5.20 10.91 7.74
CA GLU A 122 -5.59 12.15 8.41
C GLU A 122 -6.45 11.83 9.64
N MET A 123 -6.05 12.34 10.81
CA MET A 123 -6.67 12.05 12.08
C MET A 123 -7.54 13.21 12.56
N LYS A 124 -8.75 12.89 13.03
CA LYS A 124 -9.64 13.86 13.67
C LYS A 124 -9.29 14.15 15.13
N SER A 125 -8.65 13.18 15.80
CA SER A 125 -8.32 13.22 17.23
C SER A 125 -7.13 12.29 17.50
N SER A 126 -6.25 12.65 18.43
CA SER A 126 -5.03 11.90 18.80
C SER A 126 -5.19 11.04 20.05
N ARG A 127 -6.43 10.74 20.45
CA ARG A 127 -6.65 9.81 21.56
C ARG A 127 -6.20 8.41 21.14
N THR A 128 -5.69 7.63 22.09
CA THR A 128 -5.23 6.26 21.87
C THR A 128 -6.29 5.39 21.18
N ALA A 129 -7.56 5.54 21.56
CA ALA A 129 -8.66 4.80 20.95
C ALA A 129 -8.87 5.13 19.46
N ASP A 130 -8.64 6.38 19.07
CA ASP A 130 -8.79 6.84 17.69
C ASP A 130 -7.62 6.35 16.82
N ILE A 131 -6.39 6.47 17.32
CA ILE A 131 -5.18 5.88 16.67
C ILE A 131 -5.40 4.39 16.42
N TYR A 132 -5.79 3.66 17.47
CA TYR A 132 -6.05 2.23 17.39
C TYR A 132 -7.11 1.90 16.35
N LYS A 133 -8.21 2.65 16.32
CA LYS A 133 -9.30 2.46 15.37
C LYS A 133 -8.83 2.65 13.92
N GLU A 134 -8.05 3.69 13.64
CA GLU A 134 -7.54 3.96 12.28
C GLU A 134 -6.56 2.87 11.82
N ILE A 135 -5.67 2.39 12.71
CA ILE A 135 -4.73 1.29 12.39
C ILE A 135 -5.49 0.00 12.07
N VAL A 136 -6.51 -0.36 12.86
CA VAL A 136 -7.28 -1.60 12.67
C VAL A 136 -8.16 -1.54 11.41
N ASN A 137 -8.67 -0.36 11.06
CA ASN A 137 -9.49 -0.18 9.87
C ASN A 137 -8.68 -0.01 8.59
N PHE A 138 -7.35 0.17 8.69
CA PHE A 138 -6.50 0.22 7.51
C PHE A 138 -6.55 -1.12 6.75
N ASN A 139 -6.98 -1.06 5.49
CA ASN A 139 -7.20 -2.25 4.65
C ASN A 139 -5.95 -3.14 4.49
N GLY A 140 -4.74 -2.57 4.56
CA GLY A 140 -3.48 -3.32 4.53
C GLY A 140 -3.29 -4.24 5.75
N PHE A 141 -3.99 -3.98 6.85
CA PHE A 141 -3.94 -4.74 8.10
C PHE A 141 -5.23 -5.51 8.39
N ARG A 142 -6.05 -5.79 7.38
CA ARG A 142 -7.28 -6.59 7.55
C ARG A 142 -7.04 -7.96 8.19
N PHE A 143 -5.82 -8.49 8.05
CA PHE A 143 -5.36 -9.69 8.75
C PHE A 143 -5.20 -9.48 10.28
N TYR A 144 -4.68 -8.32 10.72
CA TYR A 144 -4.59 -7.97 12.15
C TYR A 144 -5.97 -7.88 12.79
N LYS A 145 -7.01 -7.49 12.05
CA LYS A 145 -8.38 -7.47 12.56
C LYS A 145 -8.83 -8.82 13.13
N THR A 146 -8.33 -9.93 12.60
CA THR A 146 -8.62 -11.28 13.10
C THR A 146 -7.72 -11.68 14.28
N LEU A 147 -6.43 -11.31 14.24
CA LEU A 147 -5.49 -11.68 15.32
C LEU A 147 -5.62 -10.81 16.58
N LEU A 148 -5.94 -9.54 16.43
CA LEU A 148 -5.89 -8.56 17.50
C LEU A 148 -6.89 -8.86 18.63
N PRO A 149 -8.13 -9.29 18.36
CA PRO A 149 -9.02 -9.79 19.41
C PRO A 149 -8.45 -10.99 20.17
N LEU A 150 -7.74 -11.89 19.48
CA LEU A 150 -7.11 -13.05 20.12
C LEU A 150 -5.98 -12.63 21.07
N PHE A 151 -5.12 -11.71 20.64
CA PHE A 151 -4.07 -11.14 21.49
C PHE A 151 -4.64 -10.35 22.68
N ASN A 152 -5.63 -9.49 22.45
CA ASN A 152 -6.24 -8.69 23.52
C ASN A 152 -6.95 -9.56 24.55
N ASN A 153 -7.68 -10.58 24.10
CA ASN A 153 -8.32 -11.52 25.01
C ASN A 153 -7.30 -12.35 25.78
N LEU A 154 -6.25 -12.85 25.12
CA LEU A 154 -5.16 -13.55 25.81
C LEU A 154 -4.49 -12.65 26.86
N ASN A 155 -4.19 -11.40 26.52
CA ASN A 155 -3.59 -10.44 27.44
C ASN A 155 -4.49 -10.18 28.65
N LYS A 156 -5.80 -9.99 28.45
CA LYS A 156 -6.78 -9.86 29.55
C LYS A 156 -6.80 -11.09 30.45
N GLU A 157 -6.72 -12.29 29.88
CA GLU A 157 -6.68 -13.53 30.66
C GLU A 157 -5.36 -13.68 31.43
N MET A 158 -4.23 -13.25 30.86
CA MET A 158 -2.94 -13.20 31.55
C MET A 158 -2.89 -12.18 32.68
N GLN A 159 -3.67 -11.10 32.57
CA GLN A 159 -3.79 -10.04 33.58
C GLN A 159 -4.88 -10.32 34.63
N SER A 160 -5.51 -11.50 34.59
CA SER A 160 -6.54 -11.90 35.55
C SER A 160 -5.96 -12.04 36.97
N SER A 161 -6.70 -11.56 37.98
CA SER A 161 -6.35 -11.79 39.39
C SER A 161 -6.44 -13.26 39.80
N GLU A 162 -7.34 -14.01 39.14
CA GLU A 162 -7.51 -15.44 39.35
C GLU A 162 -6.63 -16.27 38.39
N PRO A 163 -6.01 -17.36 38.86
CA PRO A 163 -5.18 -18.24 38.03
C PRO A 163 -6.04 -19.03 37.01
N LYS A 164 -5.80 -18.79 35.72
CA LYS A 164 -6.56 -19.40 34.61
C LYS A 164 -5.74 -20.35 33.75
N LEU A 165 -4.81 -21.09 34.36
CA LEU A 165 -3.86 -21.96 33.66
C LEU A 165 -4.55 -22.97 32.71
N TYR A 166 -5.69 -23.51 33.13
CA TYR A 166 -6.51 -24.47 32.38
C TYR A 166 -7.06 -23.90 31.06
N ILE A 167 -7.35 -22.60 30.99
CA ILE A 167 -7.80 -21.92 29.77
C ILE A 167 -6.59 -21.43 28.96
N LEU A 168 -5.55 -20.95 29.63
CA LEU A 168 -4.40 -20.28 29.01
C LEU A 168 -3.72 -21.17 27.96
N HIS A 169 -3.50 -22.45 28.26
CA HIS A 169 -2.90 -23.41 27.32
C HIS A 169 -3.70 -23.51 26.01
N SER A 170 -5.03 -23.67 26.11
CA SER A 170 -5.90 -23.76 24.93
C SER A 170 -5.91 -22.48 24.10
N ARG A 171 -5.89 -21.30 24.76
CA ARG A 171 -5.88 -20.00 24.10
C ARG A 171 -4.56 -19.72 23.40
N LEU A 172 -3.43 -20.06 24.03
CA LEU A 172 -2.10 -19.99 23.42
C LEU A 172 -2.00 -20.92 22.20
N CYS A 173 -2.48 -22.16 22.32
CA CYS A 173 -2.49 -23.09 21.19
C CYS A 173 -3.34 -22.57 20.02
N ASN A 174 -4.52 -22.02 20.30
CA ASN A 174 -5.38 -21.44 19.26
C ASN A 174 -4.76 -20.20 18.62
N LEU A 175 -4.17 -19.30 19.41
CA LEU A 175 -3.44 -18.15 18.89
C LEU A 175 -2.29 -18.60 17.98
N TYR A 176 -1.50 -19.57 18.44
CA TYR A 176 -0.36 -20.10 17.69
C TYR A 176 -0.79 -20.77 16.39
N LYS A 177 -1.81 -21.64 16.41
CA LYS A 177 -2.39 -22.25 15.20
C LYS A 177 -2.93 -21.20 14.23
N THR A 178 -3.68 -20.21 14.74
CA THR A 178 -4.19 -19.12 13.91
C THR A 178 -3.04 -18.35 13.26
N ILE A 179 -1.99 -18.02 14.02
CA ILE A 179 -0.79 -17.37 13.46
C ILE A 179 -0.18 -18.26 12.37
N LEU A 180 0.01 -19.55 12.61
CA LEU A 180 0.58 -20.47 11.62
C LEU A 180 -0.28 -20.59 10.36
N ASP A 181 -1.60 -20.76 10.49
CA ASP A 181 -2.51 -20.92 9.35
C ASP A 181 -2.57 -19.67 8.45
N TYR A 182 -2.43 -18.48 9.04
CA TYR A 182 -2.46 -17.21 8.30
C TYR A 182 -1.08 -16.75 7.79
N PHE A 183 0.02 -17.16 8.43
CA PHE A 183 1.37 -16.66 8.10
C PHE A 183 2.34 -17.69 7.52
N VAL A 184 2.13 -18.98 7.79
CA VAL A 184 3.00 -20.04 7.28
C VAL A 184 2.25 -20.74 6.15
N LYS A 185 2.66 -20.45 4.91
CA LYS A 185 2.21 -21.22 3.74
C LYS A 185 2.39 -22.70 4.05
N LYS A 186 1.37 -23.54 3.81
CA LYS A 186 1.60 -24.98 3.67
C LYS A 186 2.63 -25.17 2.56
N ILE A 187 3.83 -25.59 2.93
CA ILE A 187 4.85 -26.04 2.00
C ILE A 187 4.50 -27.49 1.66
N PHE A 188 3.42 -27.70 0.89
CA PHE A 188 3.07 -28.97 0.28
C PHE A 188 2.29 -28.70 -1.01
#